data_AF-A0A1B9I2V3-F1
#
_entry.id   AF-A0A1B9I2V3-F1
#
_cell.length_a   1.000
_cell.length_b   1.000
_cell.length_c   1.000
_cell.angle_alpha   90.00
_cell.angle_beta   90.00
_cell.angle_gamma   90.00
#
_symmetry.space_group_name_H-M   'P 1'
#
loop_
_entity.id
_entity.type
_entity.pdbx_description
1 polymer ?
#
loop_
_entity_poly.entity_id
_entity_poly.type
_entity_poly.pdbx_seq_one_letter_code
_entity_poly.pdbx_strand_id
1 'polypeptide(L)'
;MFWDPLFDRASDILGSPPDQLKLIFSLLISYPLGSLYVRLPPSKPYMAHLFSIVVSTFVVVFLLEMRTGMLHLLFSITGTYIISATLKGRNMPWIAFTFVMGHLLYNHIHRHLIGTSASAIEITGSQMVLAMKLTTFAWNVYDGQQKVEDLDASQQETRLTKLPDPLAFLGYCLFFPSILPGPSFDYATYDALVHHTIYRVPPPGSSAEQAKAAKKRLPYGRKRVAYLHLAIGLIFLGIYASYSTQFAYERILTPVWYKWSPLYRLAFVQLAGFLARTKYYAVWSLSEGACILTGIGFNGYDPKTGRTLWNRVRNINIIAIETAPSFKVLFDSWNCRTNVWLRDVVYKRLTKKGQKPGSKQSMATFVTSAFWHGVDPGYYLAFILGGLLTSLGRQFRRFIRPYSLPANSTADANPTLAKRAYDLIGRIVVQLTLNYTACSFILLGFKDCITAWNRMWWYTHIMVLSAMAFFHFGGRRSLRRGLEKQGKLPIGSSTKEKAKRRSPPPSFKISPPSPTIKSRPPPPPEDERDPKDLRWVKHALDNPPYADGGEAMGNGFNPPDGGWVDELVEGIETPSGEKANPFKSD
;
A
#
# COMPACT_ATOMS: atom_id res chain seq x y z
N MET A 1 7.52 -29.07 -21.01
CA MET A 1 6.15 -29.51 -20.63
C MET A 1 5.18 -29.37 -21.81
N PHE A 2 3.98 -29.96 -21.72
CA PHE A 2 3.00 -30.05 -22.82
C PHE A 2 2.62 -28.70 -23.47
N TRP A 3 2.64 -27.60 -22.71
CA TRP A 3 2.23 -26.26 -23.16
C TRP A 3 3.39 -25.34 -23.58
N ASP A 4 4.66 -25.71 -23.39
CA ASP A 4 5.79 -24.83 -23.76
C ASP A 4 5.82 -24.48 -25.24
N PRO A 5 5.56 -25.41 -26.18
CA PRO A 5 5.52 -25.07 -27.60
C PRO A 5 4.48 -24.00 -27.94
N LEU A 6 3.40 -23.86 -27.14
CA LEU A 6 2.41 -22.80 -27.32
C LEU A 6 2.96 -21.44 -26.91
N PHE A 7 3.64 -21.36 -25.76
CA PHE A 7 4.22 -20.11 -25.25
C PHE A 7 5.45 -19.68 -26.04
N ASP A 8 6.25 -20.63 -26.55
CA ASP A 8 7.38 -20.34 -27.42
C ASP A 8 6.91 -19.73 -28.75
N ARG A 9 5.89 -20.34 -29.39
CA ARG A 9 5.28 -19.75 -30.60
C ARG A 9 4.67 -18.38 -30.34
N ALA A 10 4.01 -18.20 -29.19
CA ALA A 10 3.47 -16.89 -28.82
C ALA A 10 4.58 -15.86 -28.57
N SER A 11 5.71 -16.28 -27.99
CA SER A 11 6.90 -15.47 -27.81
C SER A 11 7.48 -15.01 -29.16
N ASP A 12 7.57 -15.90 -30.14
CA ASP A 12 8.05 -15.56 -31.49
C ASP A 12 7.18 -14.50 -32.19
N ILE A 13 5.86 -14.55 -31.97
CA ILE A 13 4.91 -13.59 -32.55
C ILE A 13 4.93 -12.25 -31.81
N LEU A 14 4.99 -12.29 -30.47
CA LEU A 14 4.80 -11.12 -29.61
C LEU A 14 6.11 -10.45 -29.19
N GLY A 15 7.26 -11.05 -29.50
CA GLY A 15 8.59 -10.55 -29.10
C GLY A 15 8.77 -10.46 -27.59
N SER A 16 8.01 -11.24 -26.81
CA SER A 16 7.97 -11.19 -25.34
C SER A 16 8.42 -12.52 -24.75
N PRO A 17 9.27 -12.54 -23.70
CA PRO A 17 9.79 -13.79 -23.14
C PRO A 17 8.68 -14.79 -22.73
N PRO A 18 8.84 -16.10 -22.98
CA PRO A 18 7.81 -17.11 -22.66
C PRO A 18 7.32 -17.07 -21.22
N ASP A 19 8.21 -16.86 -20.25
CA ASP A 19 7.85 -16.78 -18.83
C ASP A 19 6.93 -15.60 -18.50
N GLN A 20 7.10 -14.46 -19.20
CA GLN A 20 6.22 -13.31 -19.05
C GLN A 20 4.82 -13.63 -19.61
N LEU A 21 4.75 -14.33 -20.74
CA LEU A 21 3.49 -14.78 -21.32
C LEU A 21 2.78 -15.80 -20.41
N LYS A 22 3.52 -16.74 -19.81
CA LYS A 22 3.00 -17.70 -18.82
C LYS A 22 2.44 -16.98 -17.59
N LEU A 23 3.13 -15.96 -17.07
CA LEU A 23 2.65 -15.12 -15.96
C LEU A 23 1.37 -14.36 -16.33
N ILE A 24 1.34 -13.70 -17.49
CA ILE A 24 0.16 -12.97 -17.96
C ILE A 24 -1.02 -13.93 -18.12
N PHE A 25 -0.80 -15.10 -18.74
CA PHE A 25 -1.82 -16.13 -18.88
C PHE A 25 -2.36 -16.59 -17.51
N SER A 26 -1.48 -16.77 -16.51
CA SER A 26 -1.86 -17.11 -15.14
C SER A 26 -2.78 -16.06 -14.49
N LEU A 27 -2.54 -14.78 -14.78
CA LEU A 27 -3.41 -13.68 -14.31
C LEU A 27 -4.76 -13.69 -15.05
N LEU A 28 -4.76 -13.95 -16.36
CA LEU A 28 -5.98 -13.94 -17.17
C LEU A 28 -6.88 -15.15 -16.89
N ILE A 29 -6.31 -16.36 -16.75
CA ILE A 29 -7.08 -17.57 -16.44
C ILE A 29 -7.75 -17.50 -15.06
N SER A 30 -7.23 -16.65 -14.16
CA SER A 30 -7.83 -16.42 -12.85
C SER A 30 -9.24 -15.78 -12.94
N TYR A 31 -9.61 -15.13 -14.04
CA TYR A 31 -10.93 -14.55 -14.23
C TYR A 31 -12.05 -15.60 -14.43
N PRO A 32 -11.99 -16.50 -15.44
CA PRO A 32 -12.97 -17.56 -15.57
C PRO A 32 -12.97 -18.48 -14.34
N LEU A 33 -11.81 -18.77 -13.76
CA LEU A 33 -11.71 -19.54 -12.50
C LEU A 33 -12.36 -18.83 -11.32
N GLY A 34 -12.24 -17.50 -11.20
CA GLY A 34 -12.95 -16.71 -10.18
C GLY A 34 -14.47 -16.74 -10.35
N SER A 35 -14.95 -16.80 -11.59
CA SER A 35 -16.38 -17.00 -11.88
C SER A 35 -16.88 -18.39 -11.51
N LEU A 36 -16.02 -19.40 -11.54
CA LEU A 36 -16.32 -20.75 -11.05
C LEU A 36 -16.25 -20.82 -9.53
N TYR A 37 -15.23 -20.22 -8.91
CA TYR A 37 -15.00 -20.19 -7.47
C TYR A 37 -16.23 -19.71 -6.69
N VAL A 38 -16.92 -18.69 -7.19
CA VAL A 38 -18.11 -18.12 -6.53
C VAL A 38 -19.32 -19.07 -6.49
N ARG A 39 -19.29 -20.16 -7.27
CA ARG A 39 -20.35 -21.17 -7.31
C ARG A 39 -20.14 -22.27 -6.28
N LEU A 40 -18.99 -22.28 -5.60
CA LEU A 40 -18.70 -23.22 -4.53
C LEU A 40 -19.62 -22.93 -3.33
N PRO A 41 -20.27 -23.95 -2.75
CA PRO A 41 -21.27 -23.73 -1.72
C PRO A 41 -20.62 -23.41 -0.35
N PRO A 42 -21.09 -22.39 0.39
CA PRO A 42 -20.54 -22.05 1.70
C PRO A 42 -20.80 -23.11 2.77
N SER A 43 -21.68 -24.09 2.50
CA SER A 43 -21.89 -25.26 3.36
C SER A 43 -20.76 -26.29 3.27
N LYS A 44 -19.88 -26.19 2.27
CA LYS A 44 -18.73 -27.08 2.05
C LYS A 44 -17.45 -26.25 1.84
N PRO A 45 -16.99 -25.52 2.88
CA PRO A 45 -15.85 -24.60 2.76
C PRO A 45 -14.56 -25.27 2.27
N TYR A 46 -14.36 -26.56 2.59
CA TYR A 46 -13.24 -27.36 2.10
C TYR A 46 -13.09 -27.36 0.58
N MET A 47 -14.19 -27.23 -0.18
CA MET A 47 -14.14 -27.16 -1.65
C MET A 47 -13.41 -25.90 -2.12
N ALA A 48 -13.61 -24.77 -1.44
CA ALA A 48 -12.96 -23.50 -1.77
C ALA A 48 -11.46 -23.53 -1.45
N HIS A 49 -11.09 -24.16 -0.33
CA HIS A 49 -9.70 -24.40 0.05
C HIS A 49 -8.99 -25.29 -0.97
N LEU A 50 -9.56 -26.47 -1.28
CA LEU A 50 -9.01 -27.40 -2.27
C LEU A 50 -8.92 -26.79 -3.66
N PHE A 51 -9.96 -26.04 -4.10
CA PHE A 51 -9.92 -25.34 -5.37
C PHE A 51 -8.72 -24.39 -5.45
N SER A 52 -8.52 -23.58 -4.41
CA SER A 52 -7.40 -22.63 -4.34
C SER A 52 -6.05 -23.36 -4.38
N ILE A 53 -5.90 -24.42 -3.59
CA ILE A 53 -4.66 -25.22 -3.51
C ILE A 53 -4.35 -25.87 -4.86
N VAL A 54 -5.33 -26.53 -5.49
CA VAL A 54 -5.14 -27.24 -6.77
C VAL A 54 -4.78 -26.26 -7.87
N VAL A 55 -5.53 -25.15 -8.01
CA VAL A 55 -5.25 -24.15 -9.06
C VAL A 55 -3.89 -23.50 -8.85
N SER A 56 -3.57 -23.06 -7.64
CA SER A 56 -2.27 -22.44 -7.34
C SER A 56 -1.12 -23.42 -7.56
N THR A 57 -1.29 -24.69 -7.17
CA THR A 57 -0.29 -25.73 -7.42
C THR A 57 -0.10 -25.96 -8.91
N PHE A 58 -1.19 -26.04 -9.68
CA PHE A 58 -1.12 -26.14 -11.13
C PHE A 58 -0.34 -24.97 -11.74
N VAL A 59 -0.71 -23.74 -11.38
CA VAL A 59 -0.07 -22.53 -11.89
C VAL A 59 1.42 -22.48 -11.54
N VAL A 60 1.79 -22.70 -10.27
CA VAL A 60 3.18 -22.54 -9.82
C VAL A 60 4.07 -23.70 -10.27
N VAL A 61 3.62 -24.94 -10.12
CA VAL A 61 4.45 -26.14 -10.33
C VAL A 61 4.48 -26.57 -11.79
N PHE A 62 3.35 -26.48 -12.49
CA PHE A 62 3.20 -27.06 -13.83
C PHE A 62 3.25 -25.99 -14.92
N LEU A 63 2.55 -24.87 -14.74
CA LEU A 63 2.54 -23.80 -15.75
C LEU A 63 3.81 -22.94 -15.71
N LEU A 64 4.20 -22.47 -14.53
CA LEU A 64 5.39 -21.62 -14.31
C LEU A 64 6.66 -22.43 -14.00
N GLU A 65 6.54 -23.74 -13.81
CA GLU A 65 7.66 -24.67 -13.58
C GLU A 65 8.50 -24.38 -12.33
N MET A 66 7.95 -23.61 -11.38
CA MET A 66 8.61 -23.21 -10.14
C MET A 66 8.48 -24.27 -9.05
N ARG A 67 8.93 -25.50 -9.32
CA ARG A 67 8.80 -26.63 -8.38
C ARG A 67 9.52 -26.36 -7.06
N THR A 68 10.79 -25.99 -7.12
CA THR A 68 11.57 -25.57 -5.94
C THR A 68 10.96 -24.35 -5.28
N GLY A 69 10.42 -23.43 -6.07
CA GLY A 69 9.70 -22.27 -5.56
C GLY A 69 8.50 -22.65 -4.69
N MET A 70 7.67 -23.59 -5.14
CA MET A 70 6.55 -24.10 -4.33
C MET A 70 7.05 -24.68 -3.00
N LEU A 71 8.19 -25.39 -2.97
CA LEU A 71 8.77 -25.91 -1.73
C LEU A 71 9.15 -24.78 -0.77
N HIS A 72 9.72 -23.67 -1.25
CA HIS A 72 9.98 -22.49 -0.42
C HIS A 72 8.69 -21.90 0.15
N LEU A 73 7.62 -21.79 -0.65
CA LEU A 73 6.33 -21.30 -0.15
C LEU A 73 5.79 -22.23 0.95
N LEU A 74 5.79 -23.54 0.71
CA LEU A 74 5.31 -24.54 1.67
C LEU A 74 6.15 -24.56 2.96
N PHE A 75 7.47 -24.37 2.87
CA PHE A 75 8.33 -24.28 4.05
C PHE A 75 7.91 -23.11 4.97
N SER A 76 7.71 -21.91 4.40
CA SER A 76 7.25 -20.75 5.17
C SER A 76 5.83 -20.94 5.73
N ILE A 77 4.92 -21.54 4.96
CA ILE A 77 3.54 -21.84 5.39
C ILE A 77 3.56 -22.79 6.58
N THR A 78 4.18 -23.95 6.43
CA THR A 78 4.24 -24.99 7.46
C THR A 78 4.92 -24.47 8.73
N GLY A 79 6.06 -23.80 8.59
CA GLY A 79 6.78 -23.25 9.75
C GLY A 79 5.95 -22.21 10.50
N THR A 80 5.25 -21.31 9.79
CA THR A 80 4.36 -20.32 10.43
C THR A 80 3.22 -20.99 11.19
N TYR A 81 2.57 -21.99 10.58
CA TYR A 81 1.48 -22.72 11.23
C TYR A 81 1.95 -23.44 12.51
N ILE A 82 3.10 -24.14 12.45
CA ILE A 82 3.68 -24.82 13.60
C ILE A 82 4.02 -23.81 14.70
N ILE A 83 4.66 -22.68 14.36
CA ILE A 83 4.98 -21.62 15.33
C ILE A 83 3.71 -21.09 16.01
N SER A 84 2.67 -20.78 15.24
CA SER A 84 1.39 -20.27 15.78
C SER A 84 0.59 -21.32 16.56
N ALA A 85 0.75 -22.60 16.26
CA ALA A 85 0.07 -23.70 16.96
C ALA A 85 0.76 -24.09 18.28
N THR A 86 2.08 -23.98 18.35
CA THR A 86 2.88 -24.49 19.48
C THR A 86 3.31 -23.39 20.46
N LEU A 87 3.60 -22.18 19.98
CA LEU A 87 4.06 -21.09 20.82
C LEU A 87 2.91 -20.16 21.24
N LYS A 88 3.01 -19.61 22.45
CA LYS A 88 2.05 -18.64 22.99
C LYS A 88 2.77 -17.37 23.46
N GLY A 89 2.01 -16.29 23.61
CA GLY A 89 2.51 -15.03 24.15
C GLY A 89 3.18 -14.12 23.12
N ARG A 90 3.69 -12.99 23.61
CA ARG A 90 4.08 -11.82 22.80
C ARG A 90 5.24 -12.07 21.84
N ASN A 91 6.06 -13.08 22.10
CA ASN A 91 7.22 -13.40 21.26
C ASN A 91 6.85 -14.26 20.04
N MET A 92 5.75 -15.02 20.08
CA MET A 92 5.33 -15.90 18.99
C MET A 92 5.26 -15.17 17.62
N PRO A 93 4.55 -14.04 17.48
CA PRO A 93 4.47 -13.36 16.18
C PRO A 93 5.82 -12.79 15.72
N TRP A 94 6.72 -12.42 16.64
CA TRP A 94 8.08 -11.99 16.28
C TRP A 94 8.96 -13.15 15.83
N ILE A 95 8.83 -14.33 16.44
CA ILE A 95 9.53 -15.54 16.00
C ILE A 95 9.04 -15.93 14.60
N ALA A 96 7.73 -15.93 14.36
CA ALA A 96 7.17 -16.16 13.02
C ALA A 96 7.67 -15.11 12.01
N PHE A 97 7.70 -13.84 12.40
CA PHE A 97 8.23 -12.76 11.57
C PHE A 97 9.69 -12.99 11.18
N THR A 98 10.56 -13.27 12.15
CA THR A 98 11.99 -13.53 11.89
C THR A 98 12.18 -14.79 11.05
N PHE A 99 11.43 -15.85 11.29
CA PHE A 99 11.47 -17.07 10.48
C PHE A 99 11.11 -16.79 9.02
N VAL A 100 9.96 -16.15 8.77
CA VAL A 100 9.46 -15.86 7.43
C VAL A 100 10.35 -14.86 6.69
N MET A 101 10.75 -13.77 7.34
CA MET A 101 11.61 -12.75 6.74
C MET A 101 13.04 -13.26 6.55
N GLY A 102 13.56 -14.09 7.46
CA GLY A 102 14.87 -14.72 7.32
C GLY A 102 14.91 -15.71 6.15
N HIS A 103 13.84 -16.48 5.94
CA HIS A 103 13.74 -17.34 4.77
C HIS A 103 13.62 -16.55 3.46
N LEU A 104 12.87 -15.45 3.44
CA LEU A 104 12.81 -14.55 2.30
C LEU A 104 14.19 -13.95 1.99
N LEU A 105 14.93 -13.53 3.03
CA LEU A 105 16.29 -13.02 2.89
C LEU A 105 17.23 -14.05 2.26
N TYR A 106 17.18 -15.30 2.72
CA TYR A 106 18.01 -16.37 2.17
C TYR A 106 17.82 -16.49 0.64
N ASN A 107 16.57 -16.46 0.18
CA ASN A 107 16.27 -16.52 -1.25
C ASN A 107 16.70 -15.25 -2.01
N HIS A 108 16.56 -14.07 -1.40
CA HIS A 108 17.07 -12.82 -1.97
C HIS A 108 18.60 -12.80 -2.08
N ILE A 109 19.32 -13.31 -1.09
CA ILE A 109 20.78 -13.46 -1.13
C ILE A 109 21.17 -14.43 -2.23
N HIS A 110 20.53 -15.61 -2.28
CA HIS A 110 20.80 -16.60 -3.33
C HIS A 110 20.61 -15.99 -4.72
N ARG A 111 19.49 -15.29 -4.94
CA ARG A 111 19.18 -14.57 -6.17
C ARG A 111 20.26 -13.56 -6.57
N HIS A 112 20.72 -12.76 -5.60
CA HIS A 112 21.77 -11.76 -5.82
C HIS A 112 23.10 -12.43 -6.21
N LEU A 113 23.49 -13.49 -5.51
CA LEU A 113 24.75 -14.20 -5.76
C LEU A 113 24.80 -14.87 -7.13
N ILE A 114 23.68 -15.40 -7.63
CA ILE A 114 23.60 -16.00 -8.97
C ILE A 114 23.35 -14.97 -10.08
N GLY A 115 23.23 -13.68 -9.75
CA GLY A 115 23.08 -12.60 -10.73
C GLY A 115 21.73 -12.61 -11.48
N THR A 116 20.66 -13.08 -10.84
CA THR A 116 19.33 -13.10 -11.47
C THR A 116 18.85 -11.68 -11.72
N SER A 117 18.39 -11.39 -12.95
CA SER A 117 17.97 -10.04 -13.31
C SER A 117 16.79 -9.54 -12.46
N ALA A 118 16.66 -8.22 -12.33
CA ALA A 118 15.51 -7.58 -11.67
C ALA A 118 14.16 -7.92 -12.32
N SER A 119 14.17 -8.25 -13.62
CA SER A 119 13.01 -8.53 -14.46
C SER A 119 12.66 -10.02 -14.56
N ALA A 120 13.47 -10.91 -13.99
CA ALA A 120 13.20 -12.33 -13.98
C ALA A 120 11.92 -12.65 -13.20
N ILE A 121 11.10 -13.55 -13.75
CA ILE A 121 9.91 -14.05 -13.08
C ILE A 121 10.33 -15.28 -12.28
N GLU A 122 10.38 -15.11 -10.97
CA GLU A 122 10.76 -16.17 -10.03
C GLU A 122 9.91 -16.09 -8.75
N ILE A 123 10.04 -17.10 -7.90
CA ILE A 123 9.13 -17.34 -6.78
C ILE A 123 9.15 -16.26 -5.70
N THR A 124 10.26 -15.53 -5.53
CA THR A 124 10.46 -14.52 -4.49
C THR A 124 9.38 -13.44 -4.54
N GLY A 125 8.90 -13.05 -5.73
CA GLY A 125 7.74 -12.15 -5.84
C GLY A 125 6.46 -12.71 -5.16
N SER A 126 6.21 -14.01 -5.31
CA SER A 126 5.12 -14.71 -4.63
C SER A 126 5.41 -14.89 -3.13
N GLN A 127 6.66 -15.19 -2.78
CA GLN A 127 7.11 -15.34 -1.40
C GLN A 127 6.99 -14.03 -0.62
N MET A 128 7.24 -12.89 -1.25
CA MET A 128 7.05 -11.55 -0.72
C MET A 128 5.58 -11.32 -0.34
N VAL A 129 4.63 -11.64 -1.21
CA VAL A 129 3.19 -11.54 -0.91
C VAL A 129 2.80 -12.49 0.23
N LEU A 130 3.30 -13.73 0.17
CA LEU A 130 3.05 -14.73 1.20
C LEU A 130 3.62 -14.31 2.57
N ALA A 131 4.79 -13.68 2.62
CA ALA A 131 5.39 -13.19 3.86
C ALA A 131 4.47 -12.20 4.58
N MET A 132 3.80 -11.32 3.83
CA MET A 132 2.80 -10.42 4.41
C MET A 132 1.62 -11.18 5.01
N LYS A 133 1.10 -12.18 4.30
CA LYS A 133 -0.02 -13.02 4.76
C LYS A 133 0.33 -13.79 6.04
N LEU A 134 1.51 -14.41 6.08
CA LEU A 134 1.96 -15.27 7.17
C LEU A 134 2.26 -14.50 8.45
N THR A 135 2.96 -13.37 8.32
CA THR A 135 3.29 -12.53 9.48
C THR A 135 2.06 -11.80 10.03
N THR A 136 1.13 -11.39 9.17
CA THR A 136 -0.19 -10.87 9.59
C THR A 136 -0.98 -11.94 10.33
N PHE A 137 -1.02 -13.17 9.81
CA PHE A 137 -1.70 -14.30 10.45
C PHE A 137 -1.18 -14.56 11.87
N ALA A 138 0.14 -14.59 12.06
CA ALA A 138 0.74 -14.79 13.38
C ALA A 138 0.33 -13.69 14.38
N TRP A 139 0.26 -12.43 13.93
CA TRP A 139 -0.26 -11.33 14.75
C TRP A 139 -1.75 -11.47 15.04
N ASN A 140 -2.56 -11.89 14.06
CA ASN A 140 -3.99 -12.09 14.29
C ASN A 140 -4.28 -13.22 15.28
N VAL A 141 -3.48 -14.30 15.28
CA VAL A 141 -3.54 -15.35 16.31
C VAL A 141 -3.19 -14.80 17.68
N TYR A 142 -2.13 -13.98 17.78
CA TYR A 142 -1.76 -13.33 19.04
C TYR A 142 -2.86 -12.39 19.56
N ASP A 143 -3.45 -11.59 18.68
CA ASP A 143 -4.53 -10.66 19.02
C ASP A 143 -5.79 -11.40 19.51
N GLY A 144 -6.05 -12.60 18.99
CA GLY A 144 -7.15 -13.45 19.45
C GLY A 144 -7.00 -13.96 20.88
N GLN A 145 -5.81 -13.86 21.46
CA GLN A 145 -5.50 -14.22 22.84
C GLN A 145 -5.55 -13.02 23.80
N GLN A 146 -5.73 -11.79 23.28
CA GLN A 146 -5.75 -10.57 24.09
C GLN A 146 -7.17 -10.20 24.53
N LYS A 147 -7.26 -9.38 25.57
CA LYS A 147 -8.51 -8.75 26.00
C LYS A 147 -9.01 -7.78 24.93
N VAL A 148 -10.33 -7.72 24.74
CA VAL A 148 -10.94 -6.92 23.66
C VAL A 148 -10.63 -5.43 23.82
N GLU A 149 -10.55 -4.96 25.06
CA GLU A 149 -10.31 -3.56 25.43
C GLU A 149 -8.88 -3.11 25.10
N ASP A 150 -7.98 -4.06 24.87
CA ASP A 150 -6.58 -3.82 24.56
C ASP A 150 -6.31 -3.76 23.05
N LEU A 151 -7.30 -4.07 22.22
CA LEU A 151 -7.20 -4.13 20.77
C LEU A 151 -7.74 -2.85 20.13
N ASP A 152 -7.08 -2.41 19.06
CA ASP A 152 -7.67 -1.43 18.16
C ASP A 152 -8.77 -2.06 17.30
N ALA A 153 -9.57 -1.24 16.61
CA ALA A 153 -10.70 -1.72 15.81
C ALA A 153 -10.28 -2.69 14.69
N SER A 154 -9.10 -2.50 14.08
CA SER A 154 -8.59 -3.37 13.01
C SER A 154 -8.16 -4.72 13.58
N GLN A 155 -7.46 -4.70 14.72
CA GLN A 155 -7.06 -5.90 15.45
C GLN A 155 -8.30 -6.68 15.91
N GLN A 156 -9.33 -6.00 16.41
CA GLN A 156 -10.56 -6.63 16.85
C GLN A 156 -11.31 -7.32 15.69
N GLU A 157 -11.33 -6.73 14.50
CA GLU A 157 -11.98 -7.30 13.31
C GLU A 157 -11.23 -8.53 12.78
N THR A 158 -9.90 -8.49 12.80
CA THR A 158 -9.05 -9.49 12.12
C THR A 158 -8.50 -10.58 13.05
N ARG A 159 -8.68 -10.45 14.37
CA ARG A 159 -8.17 -11.43 15.36
C ARG A 159 -8.73 -12.84 15.14
N LEU A 160 -7.90 -13.84 15.43
CA LEU A 160 -8.27 -15.24 15.36
C LEU A 160 -8.36 -15.84 16.76
N THR A 161 -9.58 -15.93 17.29
CA THR A 161 -9.84 -16.54 18.61
C THR A 161 -9.68 -18.05 18.60
N LYS A 162 -9.70 -18.68 17.42
CA LYS A 162 -9.40 -20.09 17.20
C LYS A 162 -8.44 -20.19 16.02
N LEU A 163 -7.48 -21.10 16.14
CA LEU A 163 -6.61 -21.43 15.02
C LEU A 163 -7.44 -22.17 13.96
N PRO A 164 -7.40 -21.77 12.68
CA PRO A 164 -8.05 -22.52 11.62
C PRO A 164 -7.37 -23.87 11.42
N ASP A 165 -8.10 -24.83 10.84
CA ASP A 165 -7.50 -26.12 10.49
C ASP A 165 -6.43 -25.96 9.38
N PRO A 166 -5.52 -26.93 9.22
CA PRO A 166 -4.42 -26.84 8.25
C PRO A 166 -4.89 -26.68 6.79
N LEU A 167 -6.02 -27.27 6.41
CA LEU A 167 -6.54 -27.18 5.04
C LEU A 167 -7.03 -25.76 4.75
N ALA A 168 -7.78 -25.17 5.68
CA ALA A 168 -8.26 -23.80 5.56
C ALA A 168 -7.09 -22.79 5.54
N PHE A 169 -6.09 -22.98 6.39
CA PHE A 169 -4.88 -22.16 6.39
C PHE A 169 -4.10 -22.28 5.08
N LEU A 170 -3.89 -23.50 4.58
CA LEU A 170 -3.21 -23.73 3.30
C LEU A 170 -3.98 -23.12 2.12
N GLY A 171 -5.31 -23.21 2.12
CA GLY A 171 -6.17 -22.57 1.13
C GLY A 171 -6.08 -21.04 1.13
N TYR A 172 -5.93 -20.41 2.30
CA TYR A 172 -5.68 -18.97 2.45
C TYR A 172 -4.32 -18.57 1.86
N CYS A 173 -3.26 -19.31 2.22
CA CYS A 173 -1.92 -19.05 1.74
C CYS A 173 -1.83 -19.19 0.22
N LEU A 174 -2.42 -20.27 -0.32
CA LEU A 174 -2.45 -20.60 -1.74
C LEU A 174 -3.73 -20.12 -2.45
N PHE A 175 -4.30 -18.98 -2.04
CA PHE A 175 -5.44 -18.39 -2.74
C PHE A 175 -5.05 -17.95 -4.16
N PHE A 176 -5.59 -18.64 -5.17
CA PHE A 176 -5.10 -18.60 -6.54
C PHE A 176 -5.04 -17.23 -7.24
N PRO A 177 -5.98 -16.28 -7.05
CA PRO A 177 -5.89 -14.98 -7.70
C PRO A 177 -4.79 -14.10 -7.09
N SER A 178 -4.32 -14.42 -5.86
CA SER A 178 -3.33 -13.63 -5.12
C SER A 178 -2.04 -14.37 -4.78
N ILE A 179 -1.80 -15.55 -5.35
CA ILE A 179 -0.57 -16.31 -5.09
C ILE A 179 0.67 -15.72 -5.77
N LEU A 180 0.49 -15.09 -6.95
CA LEU A 180 1.58 -14.47 -7.72
C LEU A 180 1.79 -12.99 -7.29
N PRO A 181 1.51 -11.93 -8.07
CA PRO A 181 1.77 -10.56 -7.62
C PRO A 181 0.63 -9.98 -6.75
N GLY A 182 -0.40 -10.79 -6.46
CA GLY A 182 -1.72 -10.28 -6.11
C GLY A 182 -1.87 -9.73 -4.69
N PRO A 183 -2.94 -8.97 -4.42
CA PRO A 183 -3.06 -8.27 -3.16
C PRO A 183 -3.03 -9.23 -1.96
N SER A 184 -2.25 -8.86 -0.94
CA SER A 184 -2.30 -9.51 0.36
C SER A 184 -3.53 -9.07 1.15
N PHE A 185 -4.10 -9.98 1.94
CA PHE A 185 -5.25 -9.76 2.82
C PHE A 185 -5.11 -10.68 4.03
N ASP A 186 -5.87 -10.41 5.09
CA ASP A 186 -5.86 -11.19 6.33
C ASP A 186 -6.72 -12.48 6.22
N TYR A 187 -6.46 -13.43 7.12
CA TYR A 187 -7.20 -14.70 7.13
C TYR A 187 -8.69 -14.51 7.44
N ALA A 188 -9.08 -13.56 8.31
CA ALA A 188 -10.48 -13.35 8.64
C ALA A 188 -11.29 -12.91 7.41
N THR A 189 -10.72 -12.08 6.54
CA THR A 189 -11.30 -11.73 5.23
C THR A 189 -11.46 -12.96 4.33
N TYR A 190 -10.46 -13.85 4.28
CA TYR A 190 -10.54 -15.09 3.50
C TYR A 190 -11.61 -16.05 4.04
N ASP A 191 -11.64 -16.24 5.35
CA ASP A 191 -12.64 -17.07 6.02
C ASP A 191 -14.06 -16.55 5.77
N ALA A 192 -14.23 -15.22 5.84
CA ALA A 192 -15.49 -14.56 5.55
C ALA A 192 -15.93 -14.72 4.08
N LEU A 193 -14.98 -14.74 3.14
CA LEU A 193 -15.23 -15.06 1.74
C LEU A 193 -15.74 -16.50 1.60
N VAL A 194 -15.01 -17.48 2.13
CA VAL A 194 -15.32 -18.91 1.99
C VAL A 194 -16.68 -19.26 2.59
N HIS A 195 -17.02 -18.66 3.73
CA HIS A 195 -18.32 -18.85 4.39
C HIS A 195 -19.43 -17.91 3.87
N HIS A 196 -19.14 -17.10 2.86
CA HIS A 196 -20.03 -16.08 2.28
C HIS A 196 -20.58 -15.09 3.33
N THR A 197 -19.90 -14.91 4.46
CA THR A 197 -20.29 -13.96 5.51
C THR A 197 -19.90 -12.53 5.13
N ILE A 198 -18.91 -12.37 4.26
CA ILE A 198 -18.42 -11.08 3.75
C ILE A 198 -19.52 -10.22 3.11
N TYR A 199 -20.56 -10.84 2.54
CA TYR A 199 -21.69 -10.16 1.87
C TYR A 199 -22.89 -9.89 2.79
N ARG A 200 -22.83 -10.27 4.08
CA ARG A 200 -23.99 -10.19 4.98
C ARG A 200 -24.31 -8.79 5.49
N VAL A 201 -23.53 -7.79 5.11
CA VAL A 201 -23.82 -6.38 5.37
C VAL A 201 -24.99 -5.96 4.47
N PRO A 202 -26.16 -5.58 5.01
CA PRO A 202 -27.28 -5.18 4.18
C PRO A 202 -27.02 -3.81 3.53
N PRO A 203 -27.59 -3.54 2.33
CA PRO A 203 -27.60 -2.20 1.77
C PRO A 203 -28.18 -1.21 2.79
N PRO A 204 -27.54 -0.06 2.99
CA PRO A 204 -28.08 0.93 3.89
C PRO A 204 -29.51 1.38 3.46
N GLY A 205 -30.43 1.50 4.43
CA GLY A 205 -31.84 1.78 4.17
C GLY A 205 -32.71 0.57 3.79
N SER A 206 -32.18 -0.66 3.82
CA SER A 206 -32.93 -1.89 3.52
C SER A 206 -34.03 -2.19 4.55
N SER A 207 -35.19 -2.67 4.09
CA SER A 207 -36.19 -3.32 4.96
C SER A 207 -35.65 -4.60 5.59
N ALA A 208 -36.32 -5.11 6.62
CA ALA A 208 -35.96 -6.38 7.26
C ALA A 208 -35.96 -7.56 6.27
N GLU A 209 -36.90 -7.63 5.31
CA GLU A 209 -36.89 -8.65 4.28
C GLU A 209 -35.76 -8.45 3.27
N GLN A 210 -35.49 -7.21 2.86
CA GLN A 210 -34.39 -6.90 1.95
C GLN A 210 -33.03 -7.24 2.57
N ALA A 211 -32.85 -6.96 3.87
CA ALA A 211 -31.66 -7.35 4.61
C ALA A 211 -31.52 -8.88 4.72
N LYS A 212 -32.64 -9.61 4.87
CA LYS A 212 -32.65 -11.09 4.88
C LYS A 212 -32.35 -11.68 3.50
N ALA A 213 -32.81 -11.05 2.42
CA ALA A 213 -32.54 -11.45 1.04
C ALA A 213 -31.10 -11.14 0.60
N ALA A 214 -30.54 -9.99 1.02
CA ALA A 214 -29.16 -9.59 0.75
C ALA A 214 -28.14 -10.60 1.29
N LYS A 215 -28.41 -11.22 2.45
CA LYS A 215 -27.56 -12.26 3.06
C LYS A 215 -27.40 -13.53 2.21
N LYS A 216 -28.19 -13.72 1.15
CA LYS A 216 -28.18 -14.93 0.30
C LYS A 216 -27.62 -14.68 -1.10
N ARG A 217 -27.30 -13.44 -1.49
CA ARG A 217 -26.93 -13.09 -2.86
C ARG A 217 -25.59 -12.37 -2.90
N LEU A 218 -24.80 -12.66 -3.93
CA LEU A 218 -23.61 -11.86 -4.25
C LEU A 218 -24.03 -10.43 -4.61
N PRO A 219 -23.35 -9.40 -4.08
CA PRO A 219 -23.66 -8.01 -4.41
C PRO A 219 -23.50 -7.73 -5.92
N TYR A 220 -24.29 -6.76 -6.39
CA TYR A 220 -24.20 -6.26 -7.77
C TYR A 220 -22.87 -5.51 -8.00
N GLY A 221 -22.59 -5.12 -9.24
CA GLY A 221 -21.35 -4.41 -9.59
C GLY A 221 -20.09 -5.27 -9.74
N ARG A 222 -20.00 -6.43 -9.06
CA ARG A 222 -18.81 -7.32 -9.05
C ARG A 222 -18.15 -7.51 -10.41
N LYS A 223 -18.91 -8.01 -11.40
CA LYS A 223 -18.39 -8.31 -12.74
C LYS A 223 -17.95 -7.04 -13.47
N ARG A 224 -18.74 -5.96 -13.38
CA ARG A 224 -18.43 -4.68 -14.03
C ARG A 224 -17.11 -4.12 -13.52
N VAL A 225 -16.92 -4.09 -12.19
CA VAL A 225 -15.66 -3.62 -11.59
C VAL A 225 -14.50 -4.56 -11.89
N ALA A 226 -14.68 -5.88 -11.77
CA ALA A 226 -13.62 -6.85 -12.10
C ALA A 226 -13.11 -6.68 -13.55
N TYR A 227 -14.01 -6.56 -14.52
CA TYR A 227 -13.65 -6.40 -15.94
C TYR A 227 -13.15 -4.98 -16.27
N LEU A 228 -13.53 -3.95 -15.52
CA LEU A 228 -12.89 -2.63 -15.60
C LEU A 228 -11.40 -2.73 -15.23
N HIS A 229 -11.08 -3.43 -14.14
CA HIS A 229 -9.70 -3.68 -13.74
C HIS A 229 -8.94 -4.56 -14.74
N LEU A 230 -9.62 -5.53 -15.38
CA LEU A 230 -9.05 -6.28 -16.50
C LEU A 230 -8.63 -5.35 -17.64
N ALA A 231 -9.56 -4.49 -18.10
CA ALA A 231 -9.31 -3.57 -19.19
C ALA A 231 -8.17 -2.61 -18.88
N ILE A 232 -8.16 -2.01 -17.68
CA ILE A 232 -7.07 -1.14 -17.21
C ILE A 232 -5.74 -1.90 -17.20
N GLY A 233 -5.73 -3.12 -16.66
CA GLY A 233 -4.56 -3.96 -16.61
C GLY A 233 -3.98 -4.26 -18.00
N LEU A 234 -4.84 -4.62 -18.96
CA LEU A 234 -4.45 -4.87 -20.35
C LEU A 234 -3.95 -3.61 -21.07
N ILE A 235 -4.55 -2.44 -20.82
CA ILE A 235 -4.09 -1.16 -21.39
C ILE A 235 -2.66 -0.87 -20.90
N PHE A 236 -2.41 -0.95 -19.59
CA PHE A 236 -1.07 -0.69 -19.06
C PHE A 236 -0.05 -1.76 -19.45
N LEU A 237 -0.49 -3.01 -19.62
CA LEU A 237 0.35 -4.07 -20.15
C LEU A 237 0.79 -3.76 -21.59
N GLY A 238 -0.13 -3.32 -22.45
CA GLY A 238 0.17 -2.90 -23.82
C GLY A 238 1.11 -1.69 -23.89
N ILE A 239 0.94 -0.72 -22.98
CA ILE A 239 1.87 0.42 -22.84
C ILE A 239 3.27 -0.08 -22.44
N TYR A 240 3.36 -0.97 -21.43
CA TYR A 240 4.65 -1.51 -20.99
C TYR A 240 5.34 -2.31 -22.09
N ALA A 241 4.63 -3.22 -22.76
CA ALA A 241 5.17 -4.03 -23.84
C ALA A 241 5.70 -3.17 -25.00
N SER A 242 4.99 -2.11 -25.35
CA SER A 242 5.36 -1.22 -26.48
C SER A 242 6.55 -0.31 -26.18
N TYR A 243 6.70 0.17 -24.94
CA TYR A 243 7.60 1.30 -24.64
C TYR A 243 8.68 1.04 -23.59
N SER A 244 8.64 -0.08 -22.86
CA SER A 244 9.53 -0.33 -21.73
C SER A 244 11.02 -0.32 -22.09
N THR A 245 11.39 -0.91 -23.23
CA THR A 245 12.79 -0.95 -23.70
C THR A 245 13.30 0.41 -24.15
N GLN A 246 12.44 1.20 -24.81
CA GLN A 246 12.78 2.53 -25.34
C GLN A 246 13.04 3.54 -24.22
N PHE A 247 12.35 3.39 -23.09
CA PHE A 247 12.41 4.31 -21.95
C PHE A 247 12.95 3.64 -20.68
N ALA A 248 13.86 2.68 -20.86
CA ALA A 248 14.54 2.00 -19.77
C ALA A 248 15.51 2.94 -19.03
N TYR A 249 15.56 2.85 -17.69
CA TYR A 249 16.43 3.70 -16.86
C TYR A 249 17.91 3.50 -17.16
N GLU A 250 18.28 2.32 -17.63
CA GLU A 250 19.61 1.91 -18.06
C GLU A 250 20.18 2.85 -19.13
N ARG A 251 19.31 3.49 -19.95
CA ARG A 251 19.74 4.47 -20.95
C ARG A 251 20.45 5.68 -20.33
N ILE A 252 20.15 6.02 -19.07
CA ILE A 252 20.84 7.08 -18.31
C ILE A 252 22.33 6.75 -18.19
N LEU A 253 22.69 5.47 -18.13
CA LEU A 253 24.07 4.99 -17.94
C LEU A 253 24.87 4.93 -19.26
N THR A 254 24.19 4.96 -20.40
CA THR A 254 24.83 4.87 -21.72
C THR A 254 25.38 6.22 -22.22
N PRO A 255 26.30 6.23 -23.20
CA PRO A 255 26.83 7.48 -23.79
C PRO A 255 25.79 8.36 -24.48
N VAL A 256 24.63 7.81 -24.88
CA VAL A 256 23.55 8.57 -25.54
C VAL A 256 23.05 9.72 -24.67
N TRP A 257 23.10 9.55 -23.35
CA TRP A 257 22.70 10.54 -22.37
C TRP A 257 23.37 11.89 -22.60
N TYR A 258 24.66 11.88 -22.96
CA TYR A 258 25.46 13.08 -23.14
C TYR A 258 25.10 13.87 -24.40
N LYS A 259 24.45 13.23 -25.39
CA LYS A 259 23.98 13.87 -26.62
C LYS A 259 22.70 14.68 -26.41
N TRP A 260 22.00 14.46 -25.31
CA TRP A 260 20.72 15.12 -25.03
C TRP A 260 20.88 16.44 -24.30
N SER A 261 19.99 17.39 -24.62
CA SER A 261 19.88 18.65 -23.88
C SER A 261 19.42 18.39 -22.43
N PRO A 262 19.73 19.30 -21.48
CA PRO A 262 19.30 19.13 -20.09
C PRO A 262 17.78 18.95 -19.92
N LEU A 263 16.98 19.68 -20.70
CA LEU A 263 15.52 19.55 -20.67
C LEU A 263 15.05 18.19 -21.18
N TYR A 264 15.67 17.68 -22.25
CA TYR A 264 15.35 16.35 -22.77
C TYR A 264 15.70 15.26 -21.76
N ARG A 265 16.85 15.37 -21.08
CA ARG A 265 17.25 14.46 -19.98
C ARG A 265 16.22 14.44 -18.86
N LEU A 266 15.76 15.61 -18.42
CA LEU A 266 14.73 15.71 -17.39
C LEU A 266 13.42 15.06 -17.86
N ALA A 267 12.95 15.40 -19.06
CA ALA A 267 11.74 14.84 -19.64
C ALA A 267 11.83 13.31 -19.81
N PHE A 268 12.98 12.80 -20.25
CA PHE A 268 13.25 11.37 -20.36
C PHE A 268 13.08 10.68 -19.01
N VAL A 269 13.67 11.20 -17.94
CA VAL A 269 13.55 10.60 -16.59
C VAL A 269 12.10 10.56 -16.13
N GLN A 270 11.32 11.62 -16.39
CA GLN A 270 9.90 11.65 -16.02
C GLN A 270 9.11 10.58 -16.77
N LEU A 271 9.35 10.45 -18.08
CA LEU A 271 8.66 9.47 -18.92
C LEU A 271 9.11 8.03 -18.61
N ALA A 272 10.41 7.81 -18.43
CA ALA A 272 10.99 6.53 -18.01
C ALA A 272 10.41 6.06 -16.67
N GLY A 273 10.28 6.97 -15.69
CA GLY A 273 9.67 6.64 -14.40
C GLY A 273 8.20 6.23 -14.52
N PHE A 274 7.41 6.97 -15.31
CA PHE A 274 6.02 6.58 -15.58
C PHE A 274 5.93 5.22 -16.28
N LEU A 275 6.68 5.00 -17.35
CA LEU A 275 6.68 3.75 -18.12
C LEU A 275 7.22 2.57 -17.30
N ALA A 276 8.19 2.78 -16.41
CA ALA A 276 8.63 1.75 -15.49
C ALA A 276 7.54 1.34 -14.48
N ARG A 277 6.62 2.26 -14.13
CA ARG A 277 5.49 1.96 -13.24
C ARG A 277 4.38 1.15 -13.91
N THR A 278 4.18 1.28 -15.23
CA THR A 278 3.03 0.67 -15.92
C THR A 278 3.00 -0.86 -15.80
N LYS A 279 4.15 -1.53 -15.70
CA LYS A 279 4.19 -2.98 -15.41
C LYS A 279 3.50 -3.35 -14.09
N TYR A 280 3.66 -2.52 -13.06
CA TYR A 280 3.00 -2.74 -11.76
C TYR A 280 1.51 -2.41 -11.86
N TYR A 281 1.15 -1.35 -12.58
CA TYR A 281 -0.26 -1.01 -12.86
C TYR A 281 -0.97 -2.14 -13.57
N ALA A 282 -0.33 -2.75 -14.55
CA ALA A 282 -0.83 -3.91 -15.26
C ALA A 282 -1.09 -5.09 -14.31
N VAL A 283 -0.03 -5.65 -13.70
CA VAL A 283 -0.13 -6.90 -12.95
C VAL A 283 -1.01 -6.76 -11.69
N TRP A 284 -0.96 -5.63 -10.99
CA TRP A 284 -1.78 -5.42 -9.80
C TRP A 284 -3.23 -5.16 -10.15
N SER A 285 -3.53 -4.47 -11.26
CA SER A 285 -4.92 -4.28 -11.70
C SER A 285 -5.54 -5.59 -12.18
N LEU A 286 -4.79 -6.41 -12.93
CA LEU A 286 -5.24 -7.75 -13.35
C LEU A 286 -5.54 -8.66 -12.15
N SER A 287 -4.63 -8.69 -11.17
CA SER A 287 -4.83 -9.53 -9.98
C SER A 287 -5.95 -9.00 -9.06
N GLU A 288 -6.07 -7.68 -8.90
CA GLU A 288 -7.17 -7.06 -8.15
C GLU A 288 -8.53 -7.39 -8.80
N GLY A 289 -8.63 -7.28 -10.12
CA GLY A 289 -9.85 -7.65 -10.86
C GLY A 289 -10.21 -9.13 -10.71
N ALA A 290 -9.23 -10.03 -10.78
CA ALA A 290 -9.44 -11.46 -10.53
C ALA A 290 -9.90 -11.74 -9.08
N CYS A 291 -9.31 -11.06 -8.09
CA CYS A 291 -9.77 -11.13 -6.70
C CYS A 291 -11.22 -10.63 -6.57
N ILE A 292 -11.55 -9.45 -7.12
CA ILE A 292 -12.92 -8.91 -7.11
C ILE A 292 -13.91 -9.92 -7.70
N LEU A 293 -13.51 -10.64 -8.75
CA LEU A 293 -14.37 -11.64 -9.38
C LEU A 293 -14.67 -12.85 -8.49
N THR A 294 -13.75 -13.27 -7.61
CA THR A 294 -14.07 -14.26 -6.55
C THR A 294 -15.07 -13.72 -5.51
N GLY A 295 -15.13 -12.39 -5.40
CA GLY A 295 -15.99 -11.64 -4.50
C GLY A 295 -15.30 -11.12 -3.22
N ILE A 296 -14.03 -11.48 -3.00
CA ILE A 296 -13.24 -11.01 -1.83
C ILE A 296 -13.07 -9.48 -1.79
N GLY A 297 -13.22 -8.80 -2.92
CA GLY A 297 -13.10 -7.35 -3.02
C GLY A 297 -14.23 -6.56 -2.37
N PHE A 298 -15.33 -7.19 -1.98
CA PHE A 298 -16.50 -6.49 -1.43
C PHE A 298 -16.19 -5.80 -0.10
N ASN A 299 -16.60 -4.55 0.03
CA ASN A 299 -16.32 -3.70 1.17
C ASN A 299 -17.55 -2.90 1.66
N GLY A 300 -18.75 -3.46 1.50
CA GLY A 300 -19.99 -2.78 1.86
C GLY A 300 -20.45 -1.79 0.78
N TYR A 301 -21.08 -0.70 1.21
CA TYR A 301 -21.80 0.23 0.33
C TYR A 301 -21.45 1.67 0.61
N ASP A 302 -21.09 2.45 -0.40
CA ASP A 302 -20.80 3.87 -0.26
C ASP A 302 -21.95 4.60 0.46
N PRO A 303 -21.71 5.24 1.61
CA PRO A 303 -22.77 5.89 2.39
C PRO A 303 -23.30 7.16 1.71
N LYS A 304 -22.65 7.65 0.64
CA LYS A 304 -23.15 8.78 -0.17
C LYS A 304 -24.07 8.33 -1.30
N THR A 305 -23.70 7.27 -2.01
CA THR A 305 -24.37 6.84 -3.25
C THR A 305 -25.16 5.54 -3.11
N GLY A 306 -24.94 4.78 -2.02
CA GLY A 306 -25.50 3.45 -1.82
C GLY A 306 -24.87 2.36 -2.70
N ARG A 307 -23.89 2.69 -3.56
CA ARG A 307 -23.23 1.75 -4.47
C ARG A 307 -22.30 0.79 -3.76
N THR A 308 -22.19 -0.42 -4.27
CA THR A 308 -21.26 -1.45 -3.81
C THR A 308 -19.81 -0.97 -3.92
N LEU A 309 -19.04 -1.22 -2.87
CA LEU A 309 -17.61 -0.94 -2.82
C LEU A 309 -16.85 -2.24 -3.07
N TRP A 310 -15.96 -2.21 -4.06
CA TRP A 310 -15.13 -3.35 -4.46
C TRP A 310 -13.63 -3.09 -4.22
N ASN A 311 -13.31 -2.36 -3.14
CA ASN A 311 -11.96 -1.88 -2.83
C ASN A 311 -11.30 -2.56 -1.61
N ARG A 312 -11.83 -3.68 -1.10
CA ARG A 312 -11.29 -4.35 0.11
C ARG A 312 -9.84 -4.80 -0.05
N VAL A 313 -9.53 -5.33 -1.23
CA VAL A 313 -8.20 -5.83 -1.61
C VAL A 313 -7.48 -4.88 -2.56
N ARG A 314 -7.87 -3.59 -2.58
CA ARG A 314 -7.24 -2.61 -3.46
C ARG A 314 -5.73 -2.57 -3.22
N ASN A 315 -4.94 -2.76 -4.28
CA ASN A 315 -3.49 -2.65 -4.19
C ASN A 315 -2.92 -1.40 -4.86
N ILE A 316 -3.65 -0.81 -5.80
CA ILE A 316 -3.17 0.35 -6.55
C ILE A 316 -4.28 1.37 -6.79
N ASN A 317 -3.97 2.66 -6.65
CA ASN A 317 -4.80 3.75 -7.14
C ASN A 317 -3.99 4.64 -8.08
N ILE A 318 -4.07 4.33 -9.38
CA ILE A 318 -3.24 4.92 -10.44
C ILE A 318 -3.45 6.43 -10.54
N ILE A 319 -4.70 6.91 -10.52
CA ILE A 319 -5.00 8.35 -10.62
C ILE A 319 -4.44 9.09 -9.40
N ALA A 320 -4.62 8.54 -8.20
CA ALA A 320 -4.11 9.16 -6.98
C ALA A 320 -2.58 9.20 -6.94
N ILE A 321 -1.90 8.21 -7.53
CA ILE A 321 -0.44 8.19 -7.69
C ILE A 321 0.01 9.28 -8.65
N GLU A 322 -0.51 9.29 -9.88
CA GLU A 322 -0.04 10.21 -10.92
C GLU A 322 -0.41 11.67 -10.60
N THR A 323 -1.42 11.90 -9.75
CA THR A 323 -1.88 13.22 -9.32
C THR A 323 -1.64 13.53 -7.83
N ALA A 324 -0.76 12.79 -7.16
CA ALA A 324 -0.47 12.94 -5.73
C ALA A 324 0.11 14.32 -5.40
N PRO A 325 -0.52 15.16 -4.55
CA PRO A 325 0.03 16.45 -4.14
C PRO A 325 1.06 16.32 -2.99
N SER A 326 1.28 15.10 -2.48
CA SER A 326 2.27 14.83 -1.42
C SER A 326 2.67 13.36 -1.42
N PHE A 327 3.87 13.06 -0.91
CA PHE A 327 4.35 11.68 -0.74
C PHE A 327 3.47 10.80 0.14
N LYS A 328 2.72 11.40 1.09
CA LYS A 328 1.71 10.66 1.84
C LYS A 328 0.63 10.08 0.92
N VAL A 329 0.02 10.92 0.08
CA VAL A 329 -1.03 10.46 -0.86
C VAL A 329 -0.47 9.42 -1.83
N LEU A 330 0.76 9.63 -2.29
CA LEU A 330 1.46 8.70 -3.18
C LEU A 330 1.62 7.32 -2.53
N PHE A 331 2.25 7.24 -1.35
CA PHE A 331 2.50 5.94 -0.70
C PHE A 331 1.21 5.26 -0.24
N ASP A 332 0.21 6.03 0.22
CA ASP A 332 -1.11 5.47 0.57
C ASP A 332 -1.84 4.85 -0.65
N SER A 333 -1.41 5.20 -1.87
CA SER A 333 -2.02 4.78 -3.14
C SER A 333 -1.19 3.75 -3.91
N TRP A 334 0.08 3.56 -3.54
CA TRP A 334 1.02 2.61 -4.16
C TRP A 334 1.20 1.39 -3.28
N ASN A 335 0.93 0.19 -3.82
CA ASN A 335 1.05 -1.06 -3.08
C ASN A 335 0.33 -1.01 -1.72
N CYS A 336 -0.95 -0.65 -1.77
CA CYS A 336 -1.74 -0.27 -0.60
C CYS A 336 -1.76 -1.38 0.47
N ARG A 337 -1.80 -2.66 0.08
CA ARG A 337 -1.83 -3.79 1.02
C ARG A 337 -0.48 -4.00 1.71
N THR A 338 0.64 -3.72 1.05
CA THR A 338 1.95 -3.69 1.71
C THR A 338 2.04 -2.57 2.74
N ASN A 339 1.49 -1.39 2.46
CA ASN A 339 1.45 -0.30 3.46
C ASN A 339 0.61 -0.67 4.69
N VAL A 340 -0.54 -1.33 4.48
CA VAL A 340 -1.37 -1.87 5.57
C VAL A 340 -0.59 -2.89 6.40
N TRP A 341 0.07 -3.84 5.75
CA TRP A 341 0.92 -4.84 6.41
C TRP A 341 2.03 -4.19 7.24
N LEU A 342 2.83 -3.31 6.63
CA LEU A 342 3.93 -2.61 7.30
C LEU A 342 3.45 -1.84 8.54
N ARG A 343 2.28 -1.19 8.44
CA ARG A 343 1.69 -0.51 9.58
C ARG A 343 1.27 -1.48 10.68
N ASP A 344 0.52 -2.52 10.34
CA ASP A 344 -0.16 -3.37 11.33
C ASP A 344 0.76 -4.45 11.94
N VAL A 345 1.83 -4.83 11.24
CA VAL A 345 2.79 -5.86 11.66
C VAL A 345 4.09 -5.27 12.22
N VAL A 346 4.50 -4.08 11.79
CA VAL A 346 5.77 -3.47 12.21
C VAL A 346 5.51 -2.19 13.01
N TYR A 347 4.96 -1.16 12.38
CA TYR A 347 4.86 0.18 12.95
C TYR A 347 4.07 0.20 14.27
N LYS A 348 2.84 -0.33 14.27
CA LYS A 348 1.99 -0.41 15.46
C LYS A 348 2.58 -1.34 16.52
N ARG A 349 3.20 -2.45 16.11
CA ARG A 349 3.70 -3.49 17.03
C ARG A 349 4.97 -3.08 17.77
N LEU A 350 5.77 -2.20 17.18
CA LEU A 350 6.92 -1.55 17.82
C LEU A 350 6.54 -0.34 18.69
N THR A 351 5.26 0.03 18.71
CA THR A 351 4.76 1.14 19.53
C THR A 351 4.30 0.58 20.88
N LYS A 352 4.84 1.12 21.98
CA LYS A 352 4.41 0.73 23.33
C LYS A 352 2.97 1.24 23.56
N LYS A 353 2.16 0.44 24.25
CA LYS A 353 0.78 0.81 24.60
C LYS A 353 0.75 2.17 25.31
N GLY A 354 -0.11 3.08 24.85
CA GLY A 354 -0.24 4.43 25.39
C GLY A 354 0.85 5.43 24.95
N GLN A 355 1.85 4.99 24.18
CA GLN A 355 2.85 5.87 23.57
C GLN A 355 2.50 6.17 22.12
N LYS A 356 2.96 7.32 21.64
CA LYS A 356 2.87 7.67 20.23
C LYS A 356 4.08 7.11 19.48
N PRO A 357 3.89 6.55 18.28
CA PRO A 357 5.00 6.10 17.45
C PRO A 357 5.86 7.30 17.03
N GLY A 358 7.18 7.09 17.01
CA GLY A 358 8.15 8.11 16.64
C GLY A 358 9.05 7.71 15.47
N SER A 359 10.19 8.38 15.41
CA SER A 359 11.28 8.21 14.46
C SER A 359 11.74 6.76 14.30
N LYS A 360 11.91 6.05 15.42
CA LYS A 360 12.44 4.67 15.45
C LYS A 360 11.49 3.67 14.79
N GLN A 361 10.19 3.76 15.07
CA GLN A 361 9.19 2.90 14.44
C GLN A 361 9.09 3.15 12.94
N SER A 362 9.17 4.42 12.52
CA SER A 362 9.17 4.79 11.11
C SER A 362 10.38 4.20 10.38
N MET A 363 11.58 4.37 10.95
CA MET A 363 12.82 3.83 10.37
C MET A 363 12.80 2.31 10.30
N ALA A 364 12.41 1.63 11.38
CA ALA A 364 12.28 0.18 11.38
C ALA A 364 11.33 -0.32 10.28
N THR A 365 10.27 0.44 10.00
CA THR A 365 9.33 0.07 8.95
C THR A 365 9.88 0.30 7.54
N PHE A 366 10.63 1.39 7.30
CA PHE A 366 11.33 1.58 6.03
C PHE A 366 12.41 0.53 5.78
N VAL A 367 13.19 0.19 6.81
CA VAL A 367 14.20 -0.87 6.74
C VAL A 367 13.55 -2.23 6.46
N THR A 368 12.44 -2.53 7.14
CA THR A 368 11.67 -3.75 6.87
C THR A 368 11.17 -3.78 5.42
N SER A 369 10.67 -2.65 4.91
CA SER A 369 10.22 -2.53 3.53
C SER A 369 11.36 -2.75 2.53
N ALA A 370 12.54 -2.16 2.75
CA ALA A 370 13.71 -2.36 1.90
C ALA A 370 14.13 -3.82 1.86
N PHE A 371 14.27 -4.42 3.04
CA PHE A 371 14.66 -5.81 3.21
C PHE A 371 13.65 -6.80 2.60
N TRP A 372 12.36 -6.47 2.66
CA TRP A 372 11.31 -7.26 2.01
C TRP A 372 11.50 -7.30 0.48
N HIS A 373 12.00 -6.23 -0.13
CA HIS A 373 12.27 -6.18 -1.57
C HIS A 373 13.55 -6.92 -1.99
N GLY A 374 14.59 -6.91 -1.15
CA GLY A 374 15.83 -7.61 -1.45
C GLY A 374 17.06 -7.01 -0.78
N VAL A 375 18.22 -7.55 -1.13
CA VAL A 375 19.53 -7.15 -0.58
C VAL A 375 20.25 -6.11 -1.45
N ASP A 376 19.73 -5.82 -2.64
CA ASP A 376 20.38 -4.88 -3.56
C ASP A 376 20.41 -3.45 -2.99
N PRO A 377 21.56 -2.75 -3.05
CA PRO A 377 21.73 -1.42 -2.47
C PRO A 377 20.71 -0.38 -2.96
N GLY A 378 20.28 -0.47 -4.21
CA GLY A 378 19.31 0.44 -4.83
C GLY A 378 17.96 0.47 -4.11
N TYR A 379 17.52 -0.64 -3.52
CA TYR A 379 16.32 -0.65 -2.68
C TYR A 379 16.48 0.27 -1.48
N TYR A 380 17.57 0.13 -0.72
CA TYR A 380 17.84 0.92 0.46
C TYR A 380 17.98 2.41 0.13
N LEU A 381 18.68 2.74 -0.96
CA LEU A 381 18.80 4.11 -1.47
C LEU A 381 17.42 4.72 -1.77
N ALA A 382 16.54 3.99 -2.46
CA ALA A 382 15.19 4.44 -2.77
C ALA A 382 14.33 4.66 -1.51
N PHE A 383 14.35 3.70 -0.58
CA PHE A 383 13.54 3.77 0.65
C PHE A 383 13.99 4.85 1.61
N ILE A 384 15.30 5.08 1.76
CA ILE A 384 15.84 6.18 2.58
C ILE A 384 15.39 7.53 2.01
N LEU A 385 15.56 7.73 0.71
CA LEU A 385 15.15 8.98 0.05
C LEU A 385 13.63 9.17 0.08
N GLY A 386 12.85 8.11 -0.14
CA GLY A 386 11.39 8.13 0.02
C GLY A 386 10.96 8.46 1.46
N GLY A 387 11.66 7.94 2.46
CA GLY A 387 11.43 8.25 3.87
C GLY A 387 11.70 9.72 4.22
N LEU A 388 12.80 10.28 3.69
CA LEU A 388 13.13 11.72 3.78
C LEU A 388 12.04 12.59 3.16
N LEU A 389 11.65 12.29 1.91
CA LEU A 389 10.62 13.01 1.17
C LEU A 389 9.25 12.95 1.88
N THR A 390 8.90 11.81 2.47
CA THR A 390 7.69 11.66 3.29
C THR A 390 7.74 12.53 4.53
N SER A 391 8.90 12.55 5.21
CA SER A 391 9.07 13.35 6.42
C SER A 391 8.98 14.85 6.14
N LEU A 392 9.66 15.32 5.10
CA LEU A 392 9.53 16.71 4.64
C LEU A 392 8.09 17.03 4.25
N GLY A 393 7.41 16.14 3.53
CA GLY A 393 6.01 16.31 3.17
C GLY A 393 5.09 16.59 4.37
N ARG A 394 5.37 16.00 5.54
CA ARG A 394 4.66 16.34 6.80
C ARG A 394 4.93 17.76 7.26
N GLN A 395 6.18 18.22 7.18
CA GLN A 395 6.54 19.60 7.54
C GLN A 395 5.87 20.61 6.62
N PHE A 396 5.88 20.40 5.30
CA PHE A 396 5.14 21.22 4.34
C PHE A 396 3.63 21.23 4.64
N ARG A 397 3.05 20.07 4.98
CA ARG A 397 1.63 19.97 5.33
C ARG A 397 1.29 20.73 6.61
N ARG A 398 2.19 20.73 7.60
CA ARG A 398 1.96 21.34 8.91
C ARG A 398 2.21 22.85 8.92
N PHE A 399 3.25 23.31 8.23
CA PHE A 399 3.73 24.69 8.37
C PHE A 399 3.53 25.53 7.11
N ILE A 400 3.32 24.94 5.93
CA ILE A 400 3.16 25.70 4.68
C ILE A 400 1.73 25.61 4.15
N ARG A 401 1.16 24.41 4.05
CA ARG A 401 -0.23 24.20 3.56
C ARG A 401 -1.27 25.09 4.23
N PRO A 402 -1.24 25.36 5.56
CA PRO A 402 -2.26 26.20 6.19
C PRO A 402 -2.30 27.63 5.66
N TYR A 403 -1.20 28.17 5.13
CA TYR A 403 -1.21 29.48 4.47
C TYR A 403 -2.09 29.51 3.22
N SER A 404 -2.17 28.39 2.50
CA SER A 404 -2.99 28.23 1.30
C SER A 404 -4.47 27.92 1.60
N LEU A 405 -4.84 27.70 2.86
CA LEU A 405 -6.21 27.42 3.28
C LEU A 405 -6.88 28.65 3.90
N PRO A 406 -8.20 28.82 3.71
CA PRO A 406 -8.98 29.79 4.49
C PRO A 406 -8.91 29.46 6.00
N ALA A 407 -9.01 30.47 6.86
CA ALA A 407 -9.04 30.27 8.32
C ALA A 407 -10.23 29.41 8.78
N ASN A 408 -11.37 29.51 8.09
CA ASN A 408 -12.64 28.84 8.43
C ASN A 408 -13.17 27.95 7.29
N SER A 409 -12.32 27.18 6.60
CA SER A 409 -12.83 26.30 5.54
C SER A 409 -13.57 25.10 6.13
N THR A 410 -14.86 24.95 5.81
CA THR A 410 -15.57 23.67 5.97
C THR A 410 -15.03 22.66 4.97
N ALA A 411 -15.15 21.36 5.28
CA ALA A 411 -14.66 20.28 4.41
C ALA A 411 -15.29 20.28 3.00
N ASP A 412 -16.45 20.92 2.84
CA ASP A 412 -17.25 20.97 1.61
C ASP A 412 -17.05 22.28 0.80
N ALA A 413 -16.21 23.20 1.26
CA ALA A 413 -15.94 24.44 0.53
C ALA A 413 -15.05 24.20 -0.71
N ASN A 414 -15.37 24.88 -1.81
CA ASN A 414 -14.56 24.82 -3.03
C ASN A 414 -13.12 25.28 -2.75
N PRO A 415 -12.08 24.59 -3.28
CA PRO A 415 -10.69 24.94 -3.00
C PRO A 415 -10.36 26.30 -3.64
N THR A 416 -9.78 27.19 -2.82
CA THR A 416 -9.27 28.51 -3.23
C THR A 416 -8.19 28.40 -4.31
N LEU A 417 -7.94 29.49 -5.05
CA LEU A 417 -6.86 29.53 -6.04
C LEU A 417 -5.50 29.20 -5.41
N ALA A 418 -5.23 29.73 -4.22
CA ALA A 418 -4.02 29.42 -3.45
C ALA A 418 -3.89 27.93 -3.11
N LYS A 419 -4.99 27.27 -2.72
CA LYS A 419 -5.00 25.84 -2.45
C LYS A 419 -4.78 25.02 -3.73
N ARG A 420 -5.41 25.40 -4.84
CA ARG A 420 -5.22 24.74 -6.14
C ARG A 420 -3.77 24.86 -6.63
N ALA A 421 -3.18 26.05 -6.49
CA ALA A 421 -1.78 26.29 -6.81
C ALA A 421 -0.84 25.44 -5.93
N TYR A 422 -1.07 25.40 -4.62
CA TYR A 422 -0.31 24.54 -3.70
C TYR A 422 -0.38 23.06 -4.10
N ASP A 423 -1.57 22.57 -4.44
CA ASP A 423 -1.73 21.18 -4.87
C ASP A 423 -1.04 20.90 -6.21
N LEU A 424 -1.12 21.83 -7.17
CA LEU A 424 -0.45 21.69 -8.48
C LEU A 424 1.07 21.67 -8.33
N ILE A 425 1.63 22.59 -7.54
CA ILE A 425 3.07 22.61 -7.24
C ILE A 425 3.47 21.32 -6.53
N GLY A 426 2.68 20.87 -5.54
CA GLY A 426 2.89 19.61 -4.85
C GLY A 426 2.93 18.42 -5.81
N ARG A 427 2.01 18.35 -6.77
CA ARG A 427 1.97 17.31 -7.81
C ARG A 427 3.25 17.28 -8.66
N ILE A 428 3.67 18.45 -9.14
CA ILE A 428 4.88 18.57 -9.95
C ILE A 428 6.11 18.12 -9.14
N VAL A 429 6.26 18.60 -7.90
CA VAL A 429 7.38 18.23 -7.03
C VAL A 429 7.38 16.74 -6.72
N VAL A 430 6.22 16.15 -6.41
CA VAL A 430 6.10 14.72 -6.13
C VAL A 430 6.51 13.90 -7.35
N GLN A 431 6.02 14.21 -8.54
CA GLN A 431 6.40 13.46 -9.75
C GLN A 431 7.90 13.59 -10.08
N LEU A 432 8.44 14.82 -10.03
CA LEU A 432 9.85 15.09 -10.28
C LEU A 432 10.78 14.26 -9.39
N THR A 433 10.45 14.21 -8.10
CA THR A 433 11.25 13.51 -7.08
C THR A 433 10.96 12.01 -7.03
N LEU A 434 9.73 11.58 -7.33
CA LEU A 434 9.38 10.17 -7.46
C LEU A 434 10.16 9.49 -8.59
N ASN A 435 10.11 10.07 -9.79
CA ASN A 435 10.78 9.52 -10.97
C ASN A 435 12.31 9.51 -10.81
N TYR A 436 12.87 10.49 -10.09
CA TYR A 436 14.27 10.47 -9.70
C TYR A 436 14.61 9.33 -8.73
N THR A 437 13.79 9.19 -7.68
CA THR A 437 14.02 8.21 -6.60
C THR A 437 13.86 6.78 -7.12
N ALA A 438 12.84 6.54 -7.95
CA ALA A 438 12.54 5.26 -8.56
C ALA A 438 13.70 4.72 -9.41
N CYS A 439 14.55 5.59 -9.98
CA CYS A 439 15.75 5.18 -10.71
C CYS A 439 16.60 4.17 -9.93
N SER A 440 16.85 4.45 -8.64
CA SER A 440 17.65 3.56 -7.78
C SER A 440 16.96 2.22 -7.50
N PHE A 441 15.64 2.22 -7.39
CA PHE A 441 14.82 1.03 -7.21
C PHE A 441 14.79 0.14 -8.47
N ILE A 442 14.99 0.72 -9.65
CA ILE A 442 15.02 -0.01 -10.92
C ILE A 442 16.44 -0.49 -11.26
N LEU A 443 17.47 0.34 -11.07
CA LEU A 443 18.84 0.01 -11.42
C LEU A 443 19.51 -0.97 -10.44
N LEU A 444 19.10 -0.98 -9.16
CA LEU A 444 19.56 -1.86 -8.09
C LEU A 444 21.05 -1.74 -7.69
N GLY A 445 21.97 -1.70 -8.65
CA GLY A 445 23.41 -1.61 -8.40
C GLY A 445 23.83 -0.28 -7.80
N PHE A 446 24.61 -0.29 -6.72
CA PHE A 446 25.04 0.94 -6.03
C PHE A 446 25.75 1.92 -6.97
N LYS A 447 26.75 1.45 -7.73
CA LYS A 447 27.52 2.27 -8.67
C LYS A 447 26.64 2.89 -9.75
N ASP A 448 25.69 2.13 -10.27
CA ASP A 448 24.76 2.57 -11.31
C ASP A 448 23.79 3.63 -10.77
N CYS A 449 23.29 3.44 -9.55
CA CYS A 449 22.45 4.41 -8.86
C CYS A 449 23.18 5.75 -8.67
N ILE A 450 24.41 5.73 -8.14
CA ILE A 450 25.22 6.94 -7.92
C ILE A 450 25.55 7.61 -9.25
N THR A 451 25.90 6.83 -10.28
CA THR A 451 26.18 7.36 -11.62
C THR A 451 24.95 8.03 -12.22
N ALA A 452 23.78 7.40 -12.12
CA ALA A 452 22.54 7.96 -12.62
C ALA A 452 22.14 9.24 -11.88
N TRP A 453 22.25 9.26 -10.55
CA TRP A 453 21.98 10.44 -9.73
C TRP A 453 22.93 11.60 -10.04
N ASN A 454 24.22 11.32 -10.26
CA ASN A 454 25.18 12.32 -10.70
C ASN A 454 24.84 12.89 -12.08
N ARG A 455 24.43 12.02 -13.01
CA ARG A 455 23.98 12.43 -14.36
C ARG A 455 22.67 13.23 -14.34
N MET A 456 21.90 13.13 -13.27
CA MET A 456 20.71 13.93 -12.96
C MET A 456 21.01 15.09 -11.99
N TRP A 457 22.26 15.54 -11.88
CA TRP A 457 22.67 16.71 -11.09
C TRP A 457 22.29 16.67 -9.61
N TRP A 458 22.00 15.50 -9.05
CA TRP A 458 21.58 15.33 -7.66
C TRP A 458 20.33 16.17 -7.28
N TYR A 459 19.48 16.57 -8.23
CA TYR A 459 18.47 17.61 -8.00
C TYR A 459 17.53 17.29 -6.82
N THR A 460 17.10 16.03 -6.66
CA THR A 460 16.22 15.65 -5.55
C THR A 460 16.94 15.68 -4.21
N HIS A 461 18.22 15.29 -4.16
CA HIS A 461 19.02 15.36 -2.94
C HIS A 461 19.24 16.81 -2.51
N ILE A 462 19.58 17.68 -3.47
CA ILE A 462 19.72 19.12 -3.23
C ILE A 462 18.41 19.69 -2.70
N MET A 463 17.26 19.39 -3.34
CA MET A 463 15.94 19.82 -2.85
C MET A 463 15.65 19.36 -1.42
N VAL A 464 15.95 18.10 -1.09
CA VAL A 464 15.76 17.54 0.26
C VAL A 464 16.66 18.25 1.27
N LEU A 465 17.95 18.37 0.99
CA LEU A 465 18.92 19.01 1.88
C LEU A 465 18.60 20.49 2.09
N SER A 466 18.25 21.23 1.04
CA SER A 466 17.83 22.63 1.16
C SER A 466 16.55 22.79 1.97
N ALA A 467 15.55 21.91 1.80
CA ALA A 467 14.33 21.95 2.59
C ALA A 467 14.60 21.62 4.07
N MET A 468 15.44 20.61 4.35
CA MET A 468 15.87 20.28 5.70
C MET A 468 16.60 21.46 6.35
N ALA A 469 17.58 22.06 5.65
CA ALA A 469 18.31 23.24 6.12
C ALA A 469 17.37 24.41 6.40
N PHE A 470 16.41 24.71 5.52
CA PHE A 470 15.42 25.76 5.73
C PHE A 470 14.61 25.54 7.02
N PHE A 471 14.09 24.33 7.23
CA PHE A 471 13.34 24.05 8.45
C PHE A 471 14.24 24.09 9.69
N HIS A 472 15.53 23.70 9.56
CA HIS A 472 16.49 23.62 10.65
C HIS A 472 16.93 25.00 11.12
N PHE A 473 17.33 25.86 10.18
CA PHE A 473 17.81 27.21 10.47
C PHE A 473 16.68 28.23 10.68
N GLY A 474 15.59 27.82 11.34
CA GLY A 474 14.54 28.72 11.83
C GLY A 474 13.33 28.93 10.92
N GLY A 475 13.29 28.32 9.72
CA GLY A 475 12.12 28.38 8.82
C GLY A 475 10.85 27.86 9.49
N ARG A 476 10.95 26.78 10.27
CA ARG A 476 9.84 26.24 11.07
C ARG A 476 9.28 27.28 12.07
N ARG A 477 10.16 28.01 12.76
CA ARG A 477 9.80 29.03 13.75
C ARG A 477 9.11 30.22 13.08
N SER A 478 9.68 30.69 11.97
CA SER A 478 9.13 31.80 11.18
C SER A 478 7.71 31.47 10.68
N LEU A 479 7.53 30.31 10.06
CA LEU A 479 6.23 29.83 9.58
C LEU A 479 5.22 29.64 10.72
N ARG A 480 5.64 29.08 11.86
CA ARG A 480 4.74 28.95 13.01
C ARG A 480 4.25 30.32 13.50
N ARG A 481 5.16 31.28 13.71
CA ARG A 481 4.81 32.63 14.16
C ARG A 481 3.86 33.32 13.20
N GLY A 482 4.06 33.16 11.89
CA GLY A 482 3.14 33.73 10.90
C GLY A 482 1.75 33.08 10.92
N LEU A 483 1.66 31.76 11.15
CA LEU A 483 0.37 31.07 11.31
C LEU A 483 -0.35 31.44 12.60
N GLU A 484 0.38 31.62 13.70
CA GLU A 484 -0.16 32.13 14.97
C GLU A 484 -0.72 33.54 14.80
N LYS A 485 -0.01 34.44 14.10
CA LYS A 485 -0.50 35.79 13.75
C LYS A 485 -1.77 35.78 12.89
N GLN A 486 -1.95 34.76 12.03
CA GLN A 486 -3.17 34.60 11.22
C GLN A 486 -4.30 33.87 11.95
N GLY A 487 -4.13 33.53 13.24
CA GLY A 487 -5.11 32.75 14.00
C GLY A 487 -5.28 31.31 13.52
N LYS A 488 -4.37 30.80 12.68
CA LYS A 488 -4.42 29.44 12.10
C LYS A 488 -3.73 28.39 12.96
N LEU A 489 -2.92 28.83 13.94
CA LEU A 489 -2.35 28.00 14.99
C LEU A 489 -2.56 28.67 16.35
N PRO A 490 -2.74 27.90 17.45
CA PRO A 490 -2.87 28.46 18.79
C PRO A 490 -1.59 29.18 19.23
N ILE A 491 -1.73 30.40 19.77
CA ILE A 491 -0.63 31.18 20.34
C ILE A 491 -0.16 30.49 21.63
N GLY A 492 1.16 30.27 21.76
CA GLY A 492 1.76 29.84 23.04
C GLY A 492 1.81 28.34 23.31
N SER A 493 1.70 27.47 22.29
CA SER A 493 1.89 26.01 22.47
C SER A 493 3.37 25.62 22.69
N SER A 494 3.96 26.13 23.78
CA SER A 494 5.16 25.55 24.36
C SER A 494 4.83 24.15 24.88
N THR A 495 5.82 23.29 24.86
CA THR A 495 5.75 21.82 25.00
C THR A 495 5.07 21.34 26.29
N LYS A 496 4.83 22.21 27.29
CA LYS A 496 4.30 21.84 28.61
C LYS A 496 2.77 21.65 28.70
N GLU A 497 1.96 22.31 27.87
CA GLU A 497 0.49 22.18 27.99
C GLU A 497 -0.07 20.92 27.28
N LYS A 498 0.77 20.23 26.49
CA LYS A 498 0.39 19.03 25.74
C LYS A 498 0.20 17.78 26.61
N ALA A 499 0.67 17.79 27.86
CA ALA A 499 0.49 16.66 28.78
C ALA A 499 -0.96 16.53 29.29
N LYS A 500 -1.78 17.60 29.23
CA LYS A 500 -3.13 17.61 29.84
C LYS A 500 -4.30 17.56 28.85
N ARG A 501 -4.11 17.84 27.56
CA ARG A 501 -5.18 17.66 26.56
C ARG A 501 -5.17 16.22 26.04
N ARG A 502 -5.83 15.33 26.80
CA ARG A 502 -6.41 14.10 26.23
C ARG A 502 -7.31 14.54 25.08
N SER A 503 -6.79 14.45 23.85
CA SER A 503 -7.65 14.50 22.67
C SER A 503 -8.64 13.34 22.83
N PRO A 504 -9.95 13.53 22.60
CA PRO A 504 -10.87 12.40 22.57
C PRO A 504 -10.31 11.37 21.57
N PRO A 505 -10.49 10.06 21.83
CA PRO A 505 -10.02 9.04 20.90
C PRO A 505 -10.54 9.41 19.50
N PRO A 506 -9.68 9.40 18.47
CA PRO A 506 -10.15 9.64 17.11
C PRO A 506 -11.31 8.69 16.83
N SER A 507 -12.41 9.20 16.28
CA SER A 507 -13.54 8.35 15.94
C SER A 507 -13.10 7.40 14.82
N PHE A 508 -12.99 6.13 15.22
CA PHE A 508 -12.45 5.04 14.43
C PHE A 508 -13.29 4.76 13.19
N LYS A 509 -12.63 4.60 12.04
CA LYS A 509 -13.17 3.83 10.92
C LYS A 509 -12.13 2.81 10.46
N ILE A 510 -12.60 1.57 10.50
CA ILE A 510 -12.06 0.23 10.21
C ILE A 510 -11.21 0.15 8.93
N SER A 511 -10.57 -0.98 8.63
CA SER A 511 -9.69 -1.13 7.48
C SER A 511 -9.71 -2.50 6.80
N PRO A 512 -10.32 -2.60 5.61
CA PRO A 512 -11.10 -1.56 4.96
C PRO A 512 -12.46 -1.43 5.69
N PRO A 513 -12.88 -0.21 6.06
CA PRO A 513 -14.08 -0.06 6.83
C PRO A 513 -15.28 -0.42 5.98
N SER A 514 -16.16 -1.25 6.55
CA SER A 514 -17.58 -1.06 6.24
C SER A 514 -17.92 0.40 6.58
N PRO A 515 -18.46 1.16 5.63
CA PRO A 515 -18.79 2.55 5.88
C PRO A 515 -19.77 2.68 7.05
N THR A 516 -19.47 3.59 7.98
CA THR A 516 -20.39 3.94 9.08
C THR A 516 -21.72 4.46 8.53
N ILE A 517 -22.81 3.87 9.03
CA ILE A 517 -24.17 4.39 8.91
C ILE A 517 -24.17 5.78 9.55
N LYS A 518 -24.34 6.83 8.73
CA LYS A 518 -24.68 8.17 9.26
C LYS A 518 -26.08 8.08 9.88
N SER A 519 -26.40 8.94 10.86
CA SER A 519 -27.72 9.03 11.49
C SER A 519 -28.87 9.33 10.52
N ARG A 520 -28.55 9.74 9.28
CA ARG A 520 -29.50 9.84 8.18
C ARG A 520 -29.47 8.54 7.39
N PRO A 521 -30.62 7.84 7.21
CA PRO A 521 -30.68 6.70 6.32
C PRO A 521 -30.17 7.16 4.95
N PRO A 522 -29.11 6.54 4.42
CA PRO A 522 -28.61 6.90 3.09
C PRO A 522 -29.68 6.62 2.04
N PRO A 523 -29.57 7.27 0.87
CA PRO A 523 -30.52 7.07 -0.20
C PRO A 523 -30.61 5.58 -0.56
N PRO A 524 -31.78 5.11 -1.04
CA PRO A 524 -31.89 3.76 -1.58
C PRO A 524 -30.77 3.55 -2.61
N PRO A 525 -30.12 2.38 -2.63
CA PRO A 525 -28.99 2.14 -3.51
C PRO A 525 -29.38 2.50 -4.96
N GLU A 526 -28.60 3.36 -5.60
CA GLU A 526 -28.79 3.66 -7.02
C GLU A 526 -28.83 2.33 -7.80
N ASP A 527 -29.73 2.22 -8.79
CA ASP A 527 -29.90 0.96 -9.51
C ASP A 527 -28.66 0.62 -10.34
N GLU A 528 -27.77 -0.20 -9.78
CA GLU A 528 -26.59 -0.71 -10.46
C GLU A 528 -26.90 -1.65 -11.64
N ARG A 529 -28.18 -1.97 -11.88
CA ARG A 529 -28.60 -2.80 -13.02
C ARG A 529 -28.77 -2.00 -14.30
N ASP A 530 -28.92 -0.67 -14.22
CA ASP A 530 -28.99 0.17 -15.42
C ASP A 530 -27.70 0.01 -16.25
N PRO A 531 -27.77 -0.51 -17.49
CA PRO A 531 -26.59 -0.62 -18.35
C PRO A 531 -26.14 0.74 -18.92
N LYS A 532 -26.99 1.77 -18.91
CA LYS A 532 -26.68 3.11 -19.44
C LYS A 532 -26.00 4.01 -18.42
N ASP A 533 -26.15 3.72 -17.13
CA ASP A 533 -25.46 4.46 -16.08
C ASP A 533 -23.95 4.18 -16.13
N LEU A 534 -23.16 5.12 -16.64
CA LEU A 534 -21.69 5.03 -16.67
C LEU A 534 -21.03 5.67 -15.44
N ARG A 535 -21.80 6.28 -14.55
CA ARG A 535 -21.27 6.95 -13.34
C ARG A 535 -20.59 5.95 -12.39
N TRP A 536 -20.94 4.65 -12.46
CA TRP A 536 -20.25 3.61 -11.70
C TRP A 536 -18.77 3.50 -12.06
N VAL A 537 -18.35 3.83 -13.29
CA VAL A 537 -16.93 3.76 -13.68
C VAL A 537 -16.13 4.77 -12.90
N LYS A 538 -16.58 6.03 -12.91
CA LYS A 538 -15.98 7.09 -12.12
C LYS A 538 -16.03 6.76 -10.63
N HIS A 539 -17.16 6.25 -10.14
CA HIS A 539 -17.28 5.79 -8.75
C HIS A 539 -16.26 4.68 -8.41
N ALA A 540 -16.10 3.66 -9.27
CA ALA A 540 -15.17 2.56 -9.06
C ALA A 540 -13.70 3.03 -9.00
N LEU A 541 -13.33 4.00 -9.84
CA LEU A 541 -11.98 4.57 -9.93
C LEU A 541 -11.69 5.58 -8.82
N ASP A 542 -12.62 6.53 -8.61
CA ASP A 542 -12.53 7.60 -7.62
C ASP A 542 -12.87 7.11 -6.21
N ASN A 543 -13.38 5.87 -6.10
CA ASN A 543 -13.79 5.22 -4.85
C ASN A 543 -12.77 5.60 -3.80
N PRO A 544 -13.21 6.17 -2.67
CA PRO A 544 -12.33 6.85 -1.75
C PRO A 544 -11.11 5.95 -1.48
N PRO A 545 -9.89 6.52 -1.46
CA PRO A 545 -8.73 5.76 -1.04
C PRO A 545 -9.07 5.08 0.29
N TYR A 546 -8.35 4.01 0.61
CA TYR A 546 -8.31 3.46 1.95
C TYR A 546 -8.36 4.61 2.98
N ALA A 547 -9.57 4.86 3.51
CA ALA A 547 -9.88 6.06 4.27
C ALA A 547 -9.68 5.70 5.73
N ASP A 548 -8.44 5.36 6.05
CA ASP A 548 -7.99 5.43 7.42
C ASP A 548 -8.03 6.91 7.80
N GLY A 549 -8.75 7.20 8.89
CA GLY A 549 -8.92 8.54 9.46
C GLY A 549 -7.61 9.22 9.91
N GLY A 550 -6.45 8.76 9.45
CA GLY A 550 -5.17 9.43 9.64
C GLY A 550 -3.95 8.52 9.53
N GLU A 551 -4.09 7.19 9.54
CA GLU A 551 -2.97 6.34 9.95
C GLU A 551 -2.32 5.48 8.86
N ALA A 552 -2.43 5.85 7.59
CA ALA A 552 -1.55 5.22 6.59
C ALA A 552 -0.08 5.70 6.75
N MET A 553 0.87 4.81 6.41
CA MET A 553 2.34 4.84 6.60
C MET A 553 3.05 6.17 6.26
N GLY A 554 2.39 7.10 5.57
CA GLY A 554 2.78 8.50 5.49
C GLY A 554 2.54 9.35 6.76
N ASN A 555 2.25 8.72 7.90
CA ASN A 555 1.93 9.28 9.23
C ASN A 555 1.12 10.58 9.19
N GLY A 556 -0.20 10.42 9.10
CA GLY A 556 -1.20 11.46 9.40
C GLY A 556 -1.64 11.47 10.87
N PHE A 557 -0.78 11.05 11.80
CA PHE A 557 -0.89 11.44 13.20
C PHE A 557 0.12 12.54 13.48
N ASN A 558 -0.33 13.67 14.05
CA ASN A 558 0.53 14.67 14.70
C ASN A 558 1.25 13.97 15.87
N PRO A 559 2.53 13.58 15.76
CA PRO A 559 3.25 13.30 16.97
C PRO A 559 3.63 14.67 17.58
N PRO A 560 3.44 14.87 18.90
CA PRO A 560 3.99 16.01 19.60
C PRO A 560 5.49 16.15 19.39
N ASP A 561 6.14 15.00 19.16
CA ASP A 561 7.57 14.80 19.02
C ASP A 561 7.82 14.49 17.54
N GLY A 562 8.63 15.30 16.89
CA GLY A 562 8.73 15.27 15.44
C GLY A 562 9.28 13.94 14.88
N GLY A 563 9.12 13.71 13.58
CA GLY A 563 9.79 12.61 12.89
C GLY A 563 11.32 12.71 12.98
N TRP A 564 12.05 11.72 12.47
CA TRP A 564 13.52 11.68 12.59
C TRP A 564 14.22 12.86 11.89
N VAL A 565 13.64 13.34 10.78
CA VAL A 565 14.05 14.61 10.16
C VAL A 565 13.79 15.75 11.11
N ASP A 566 12.69 15.74 11.86
CA ASP A 566 12.36 16.80 12.80
C ASP A 566 13.36 16.83 13.96
N GLU A 567 13.87 15.69 14.46
CA GLU A 567 14.99 15.66 15.44
C GLU A 567 16.28 16.26 14.84
N LEU A 568 16.63 15.89 13.61
CA LEU A 568 17.77 16.47 12.88
C LEU A 568 17.57 17.95 12.51
N VAL A 569 16.32 18.39 12.38
CA VAL A 569 15.88 19.74 12.03
C VAL A 569 15.61 20.58 13.29
N GLU A 570 15.53 19.98 14.47
CA GLU A 570 15.32 20.67 15.75
C GLU A 570 16.64 21.18 16.37
N GLY A 571 17.73 21.29 15.60
CA GLY A 571 19.04 21.71 16.10
C GLY A 571 19.17 23.16 16.55
N ILE A 572 20.03 23.35 17.57
CA ILE A 572 20.39 24.55 18.33
C ILE A 572 19.19 25.43 18.70
N GLU A 573 18.22 24.80 19.35
CA GLU A 573 17.31 25.53 20.22
C GLU A 573 18.08 25.97 21.47
N THR A 574 18.74 27.13 21.42
CA THR A 574 18.97 27.88 22.65
C THR A 574 17.61 28.13 23.27
N PRO A 575 17.35 27.70 24.52
CA PRO A 575 16.18 28.15 25.24
C PRO A 575 16.20 29.68 25.16
N SER A 576 15.10 30.29 24.72
CA SER A 576 14.90 31.70 24.99
C SER A 576 14.88 31.83 26.51
N GLY A 577 16.04 32.13 27.09
CA GLY A 577 16.13 32.53 28.47
C GLY A 577 15.25 33.75 28.62
N GLU A 578 14.09 33.58 29.25
CA GLU A 578 13.57 34.63 30.08
C GLU A 578 14.67 34.91 31.09
N LYS A 579 15.47 35.94 30.83
CA LYS A 579 16.22 36.60 31.89
C LYS A 579 15.14 37.07 32.88
N ALA A 580 14.99 36.32 33.96
CA ALA A 580 14.32 36.81 35.15
C ALA A 580 14.97 38.16 35.47
N ASN A 581 14.19 39.24 35.34
CA ASN A 581 14.62 40.57 35.70
C ASN A 581 14.63 40.61 37.24
N PRO A 582 15.78 40.66 37.92
CA PRO A 582 15.85 40.53 39.37
C PRO A 582 15.49 41.83 40.11
N PHE A 583 14.96 42.83 39.41
CA PHE A 583 14.51 44.10 39.99
C PHE A 583 13.03 44.33 39.71
N LYS A 584 12.19 43.60 40.43
CA LYS A 584 10.87 44.05 40.87
C LYS A 584 10.67 43.55 42.29
N SER A 585 11.18 44.32 43.24
CA SER A 585 10.66 44.40 44.61
C SER A 585 9.72 45.60 44.68
N ASP A 586 8.63 45.38 45.39
CA ASP A 586 7.53 46.27 45.80
C ASP A 586 6.43 46.58 44.77
#